data_AF-A0AAD2K2L1-F1
#
_entry.id   AF-A0AAD2K2L1-F1
#
_cell.length_a   1.000
_cell.length_b   1.000
_cell.length_c   1.000
_cell.angle_alpha   90.00
_cell.angle_beta   90.00
_cell.angle_gamma   90.00
#
_symmetry.space_group_name_H-M   'P 1'
#
loop_
_entity.id
_entity.type
_entity.pdbx_description
1 polymer ?
#
loop_
_entity_poly.entity_id
_entity_poly.type
_entity_poly.pdbx_seq_one_letter_code
_entity_poly.pdbx_strand_id
1 'polypeptide(L)'
;MQWLTPTDPIRTPDLEPSSSRRKLERILSSPDALTSNEIWRNHVEKIWNGLNAGGKLRRRLPMHLVIKIIHSSWLRDSTWPVGQAAPEPDD
;
A
#
# COMPACT_ATOMS: atom_id res chain seq x y z
N MET A 1 7.93 10.43 -32.27
CA MET A 1 8.33 9.05 -31.88
C MET A 1 9.19 9.13 -30.63
N GLN A 2 8.60 9.28 -29.44
CA GLN A 2 9.37 9.51 -28.19
C GLN A 2 8.85 8.65 -27.03
N TRP A 3 8.32 7.47 -27.33
CA TRP A 3 7.74 6.53 -26.37
C TRP A 3 8.69 5.36 -26.06
N LEU A 4 9.84 5.27 -26.76
CA LEU A 4 10.79 4.16 -26.68
C LEU A 4 12.12 4.54 -26.03
N THR A 5 12.26 5.75 -25.52
CA THR A 5 13.46 6.12 -24.76
C THR A 5 13.35 5.47 -23.38
N PRO A 6 14.26 4.56 -22.97
CA PRO A 6 14.26 4.02 -21.63
C PRO A 6 14.51 5.17 -20.65
N THR A 7 13.45 5.63 -20.00
CA THR A 7 13.52 6.72 -19.03
C THR A 7 14.04 6.17 -17.71
N ASP A 8 15.28 6.56 -17.39
CA ASP A 8 16.00 6.32 -16.14
C ASP A 8 16.17 4.84 -15.71
N PRO A 9 17.37 4.43 -15.24
CA PRO A 9 17.49 3.17 -14.53
C PRO A 9 16.50 3.20 -13.35
N ILE A 10 15.72 2.11 -13.19
CA ILE A 10 14.81 1.92 -12.06
C ILE A 10 15.60 2.21 -10.79
N ARG A 11 15.39 3.37 -10.18
CA ARG A 11 16.05 3.73 -8.92
C ARG A 11 15.68 2.65 -7.90
N THR A 12 16.67 1.88 -7.49
CA THR A 12 16.52 0.83 -6.49
C THR A 12 15.93 1.43 -5.21
N PRO A 13 15.04 0.71 -4.51
CA PRO A 13 14.57 1.15 -3.20
C PRO A 13 15.78 1.43 -2.30
N ASP A 14 15.63 2.38 -1.36
CA ASP A 14 16.63 2.62 -0.32
C ASP A 14 17.05 1.28 0.27
N LEU A 15 18.36 0.98 0.20
CA LEU A 15 18.95 -0.28 0.67
C LEU A 15 18.56 -0.53 2.13
N GLU A 16 18.51 0.54 2.94
CA GLU A 16 18.18 0.46 4.35
C GLU A 16 16.77 1.01 4.67
N PRO A 17 15.87 0.17 5.22
CA PRO A 17 14.55 0.64 5.63
C PRO A 17 14.65 1.55 6.86
N SER A 18 13.97 2.69 6.80
CA SER A 18 13.80 3.58 7.96
C SER A 18 13.16 2.85 9.14
N SER A 19 13.35 3.35 10.36
CA SER A 19 12.66 2.81 11.55
C SER A 19 11.14 2.79 11.37
N SER A 20 10.57 3.85 10.79
CA SER A 20 9.14 3.94 10.44
C SER A 20 8.74 2.88 9.41
N ARG A 21 9.58 2.62 8.39
CA ARG A 21 9.33 1.58 7.39
C ARG A 21 9.38 0.19 8.03
N ARG A 22 10.38 -0.12 8.84
CA ARG A 22 10.49 -1.40 9.56
C ARG A 22 9.27 -1.63 10.47
N LYS A 23 8.81 -0.58 11.15
CA LYS A 23 7.59 -0.62 11.99
C LYS A 23 6.36 -0.92 11.14
N LEU A 24 6.18 -0.22 10.01
CA LEU A 24 5.06 -0.42 9.09
C LEU A 24 5.06 -1.84 8.51
N GLU A 25 6.22 -2.33 8.05
CA GLU A 25 6.39 -3.69 7.54
C GLU A 25 5.98 -4.73 8.59
N ARG A 26 6.43 -4.57 9.84
CA ARG A 26 6.07 -5.47 10.94
C ARG A 26 4.57 -5.50 11.19
N ILE A 27 3.94 -4.32 11.24
CA ILE A 27 2.50 -4.20 11.49
C ILE A 27 1.69 -4.82 10.36
N LEU A 28 2.03 -4.49 9.11
CA LEU A 28 1.34 -5.01 7.91
C LEU A 28 1.66 -6.48 7.60
N SER A 29 2.60 -7.09 8.33
CA SER A 29 2.87 -8.54 8.26
C SER A 29 2.00 -9.35 9.21
N SER A 30 1.29 -8.71 10.14
CA SER A 30 0.34 -9.40 11.01
C SER A 30 -0.85 -9.92 10.19
N PRO A 31 -1.36 -11.15 10.46
CA PRO A 31 -2.54 -11.69 9.77
C PRO A 31 -3.78 -10.80 9.92
N ASP A 32 -3.91 -10.10 11.05
CA ASP A 32 -5.05 -9.23 11.34
C ASP A 32 -4.86 -7.79 10.86
N ALA A 33 -3.74 -7.48 10.19
CA ALA A 33 -3.38 -6.11 9.83
C ALA A 33 -4.39 -5.43 8.89
N LEU A 34 -5.06 -6.24 8.05
CA LEU A 34 -6.01 -5.73 7.05
C LEU A 34 -7.36 -5.35 7.67
N THR A 35 -7.80 -6.08 8.68
CA THR A 35 -9.15 -5.99 9.26
C THR A 35 -9.17 -5.27 10.62
N SER A 36 -8.07 -5.29 11.39
CA SER A 36 -8.00 -4.71 12.73
C SER A 36 -8.18 -3.18 12.71
N ASN A 37 -9.25 -2.72 13.36
CA ASN A 37 -9.56 -1.29 13.49
C ASN A 37 -8.52 -0.52 14.33
N GLU A 38 -7.93 -1.18 15.31
CA GLU A 38 -6.88 -0.60 16.15
C GLU A 38 -5.61 -0.34 15.34
N ILE A 39 -5.16 -1.33 14.57
CA ILE A 39 -3.98 -1.20 13.70
C ILE A 39 -4.19 -0.06 12.70
N TRP A 40 -5.38 0.03 12.13
CA TRP A 40 -5.71 1.10 11.18
C TRP A 40 -5.56 2.48 11.80
N ARG A 41 -6.29 2.76 12.88
CA ARG A 41 -6.32 4.07 13.54
C ARG A 41 -4.93 4.48 14.03
N ASN A 42 -4.17 3.55 14.61
CA ASN A 42 -2.90 3.86 15.23
C ASN A 42 -1.73 3.94 14.23
N HIS A 43 -1.81 3.26 13.08
CA HIS A 43 -0.63 3.03 12.24
C HIS A 43 -0.82 3.24 10.74
N VAL A 44 -2.00 2.98 10.19
CA VAL A 44 -2.22 2.96 8.73
C VAL A 44 -2.93 4.21 8.23
N GLU A 45 -3.93 4.70 8.97
CA GLU A 45 -4.82 5.80 8.57
C GLU A 45 -4.06 7.07 8.14
N LYS A 46 -3.05 7.48 8.92
CA LYS A 46 -2.24 8.67 8.59
C LYS A 46 -1.48 8.51 7.26
N ILE A 47 -1.00 7.30 6.97
CA ILE A 47 -0.25 7.02 5.74
C ILE A 47 -1.22 6.99 4.56
N TRP A 48 -2.37 6.33 4.73
CA TRP A 48 -3.45 6.33 3.75
C TRP A 48 -3.91 7.74 3.40
N ASN A 49 -4.18 8.60 4.39
CA ASN A 49 -4.62 9.98 4.16
C ASN A 49 -3.61 10.78 3.32
N GLY A 50 -2.31 10.58 3.56
CA GLY A 50 -1.25 11.18 2.75
C GLY A 50 -1.23 10.66 1.31
N LEU A 51 -1.42 9.35 1.11
CA LEU A 51 -1.48 8.73 -0.21
C LEU A 51 -2.73 9.17 -0.98
N ASN A 52 -3.90 9.14 -0.35
CA ASN A 52 -5.18 9.51 -0.94
C ASN A 52 -5.24 10.99 -1.33
N ALA A 53 -4.56 11.87 -0.59
CA ALA A 53 -4.42 13.28 -0.92
C ALA A 53 -3.42 13.55 -2.09
N GLY A 54 -2.83 12.52 -2.69
CA GLY A 54 -1.80 12.66 -3.74
C GLY A 54 -0.44 13.13 -3.21
N GLY A 55 -0.18 12.96 -1.91
CA GLY A 55 1.05 13.36 -1.27
C GLY A 55 2.26 12.61 -1.83
N LYS A 56 3.35 13.33 -2.08
CA LYS A 56 4.63 12.71 -2.49
C LYS A 56 5.29 12.02 -1.30
N LEU A 57 5.62 10.74 -1.46
CA LEU A 57 6.38 10.00 -0.46
C LEU A 57 7.82 10.54 -0.37
N ARG A 58 8.23 10.95 0.84
CA ARG A 58 9.59 11.43 1.10
C ARG A 58 10.66 10.33 0.95
N ARG A 59 10.27 9.07 1.20
CA ARG A 59 11.05 7.86 0.90
C ARG A 59 10.15 6.86 0.20
N ARG A 60 10.73 6.12 -0.76
CA ARG A 60 9.99 5.09 -1.51
C ARG A 60 9.48 4.01 -0.56
N LEU A 61 8.25 3.56 -0.80
CA LEU A 61 7.65 2.40 -0.13
C LEU A 61 7.64 1.20 -1.09
N PRO A 62 7.97 -0.01 -0.62
CA PRO A 62 7.74 -1.22 -1.39
C PRO A 62 6.29 -1.36 -1.83
N MET A 63 6.07 -1.74 -3.10
CA MET A 63 4.72 -1.84 -3.68
C MET A 63 3.79 -2.76 -2.91
N HIS A 64 4.29 -3.88 -2.38
CA HIS A 64 3.48 -4.80 -1.60
C HIS A 64 2.88 -4.15 -0.33
N LEU A 65 3.57 -3.19 0.30
CA LEU A 65 3.02 -2.44 1.44
C LEU A 65 1.95 -1.47 0.99
N VAL A 66 2.17 -0.79 -0.14
CA VAL A 66 1.20 0.14 -0.72
C VAL A 66 -0.10 -0.60 -1.04
N ILE A 67 -0.01 -1.77 -1.67
CA ILE A 67 -1.16 -2.63 -1.97
C ILE A 67 -1.92 -2.99 -0.70
N LYS A 68 -1.22 -3.40 0.38
CA LYS A 68 -1.86 -3.71 1.67
C LYS A 68 -2.58 -2.50 2.27
N ILE A 69 -1.98 -1.31 2.22
CA ILE A 69 -2.60 -0.08 2.73
C ILE A 69 -3.89 0.25 1.95
N ILE A 70 -3.84 0.16 0.62
CA ILE A 70 -5.00 0.42 -0.25
C ILE A 70 -6.08 -0.64 -0.02
N HIS A 71 -5.71 -1.91 0.08
CA HIS A 71 -6.66 -2.98 0.35
C HIS A 71 -7.36 -2.76 1.70
N SER A 72 -6.60 -2.40 2.74
CA SER A 72 -7.18 -2.04 4.04
C SER A 72 -8.19 -0.89 3.97
N SER A 73 -7.99 0.10 3.10
CA SER A 73 -8.96 1.20 2.94
C SER A 73 -10.23 0.73 2.22
N TRP A 74 -10.09 -0.04 1.14
CA TRP A 74 -11.24 -0.57 0.42
C TRP A 74 -12.14 -1.49 1.25
N LEU A 75 -11.55 -2.31 2.13
CA LEU A 75 -12.33 -3.15 3.05
C LEU A 75 -13.14 -2.31 4.06
N ARG A 76 -12.67 -1.10 4.40
CA ARG A 76 -13.32 -0.20 5.38
C ARG A 76 -14.41 0.64 4.75
N ASP A 77 -14.15 1.14 3.56
CA ASP A 77 -15.11 1.94 2.80
C ASP A 77 -16.20 1.07 2.15
N SER A 78 -16.16 -0.26 2.40
CA SER A 78 -17.02 -1.26 1.75
C SER A 78 -16.93 -1.25 0.22
N THR A 79 -15.84 -0.68 -0.31
CA THR A 79 -15.52 -0.64 -1.73
C THR A 79 -15.17 -2.02 -2.26
N TRP A 80 -14.49 -2.84 -1.45
CA TRP A 80 -14.20 -4.24 -1.79
C TRP A 80 -14.90 -5.20 -0.82
N PRO A 81 -15.70 -6.15 -1.33
CA PRO A 81 -16.40 -7.11 -0.48
C PRO A 81 -15.43 -8.09 0.19
N VAL A 82 -15.56 -8.26 1.52
CA VAL A 82 -14.77 -9.25 2.27
C VAL A 82 -15.20 -10.66 1.84
N GLY A 83 -14.24 -11.45 1.35
CA GLY A 83 -14.47 -12.87 1.07
C GLY A 83 -15.24 -13.18 -0.22
N GLN A 84 -15.55 -12.17 -1.04
CA GLN A 84 -16.04 -12.44 -2.40
C GLN A 84 -14.88 -12.52 -3.39
N ALA A 85 -14.91 -13.57 -4.20
CA ALA A 85 -14.05 -13.70 -5.36
C ALA A 85 -14.56 -12.80 -6.49
N ALA A 86 -13.65 -12.25 -7.28
CA ALA A 86 -14.03 -11.62 -8.54
C ALA A 86 -14.78 -12.66 -9.40
N PRO A 87 -15.86 -12.27 -10.10
CA PRO A 87 -16.48 -13.13 -11.11
C PRO A 87 -15.41 -13.62 -12.09
N GLU A 88 -15.58 -14.83 -12.62
CA GLU A 88 -14.74 -15.24 -13.75
C GLU A 88 -14.93 -14.24 -14.90
N PRO A 89 -13.85 -13.85 -15.60
CA PRO A 89 -13.98 -13.00 -16.77
C PRO A 89 -14.80 -13.73 -17.83
N ASP A 90 -15.83 -13.07 -18.37
CA ASP A 90 -16.45 -13.51 -19.61
C ASP A 90 -15.41 -13.27 -20.73
N ASP A 91 -14.83 -14.36 -21.25
CA ASP A 91 -13.95 -14.35 -22.43
C ASP A 91 -14.68 -13.89 -23.70
#